data_AF-A0A8H5VTX9-F1
#
_entry.id   AF-A0A8H5VTX9-F1
#
_cell.length_a   1.000
_cell.length_b   1.000
_cell.length_c   1.000
_cell.angle_alpha   90.00
_cell.angle_beta   90.00
_cell.angle_gamma   90.00
#
_symmetry.space_group_name_H-M   'P 1'
#
loop_
_entity.id
_entity.type
_entity.pdbx_description
1 polymer ?
#
loop_
_entity_poly.entity_id
_entity_poly.type
_entity_poly.pdbx_seq_one_letter_code
_entity_poly.pdbx_strand_id
1 'polypeptide(L)'
;MATTTQIVTTIANTSKNEELKERADQAAVPYRGPRLPAVPDDLVVPGIFDSECDERLWVPQAPDVWFRPLLLSVSGSYFVNILRVRRSGILSRHRHAGCVHATVLKGR
;
A
#
# COMPACT_ATOMS: atom_id res chain seq x y z
N MET A 1 -37.55 -39.77 11.40
CA MET A 1 -36.89 -39.23 12.63
C MET A 1 -36.19 -37.94 12.21
N ALA A 2 -36.78 -36.79 12.54
CA ALA A 2 -36.24 -35.50 12.13
C ALA A 2 -35.16 -35.06 13.13
N THR A 3 -33.91 -35.01 12.69
CA THR A 3 -32.80 -34.50 13.49
C THR A 3 -32.76 -32.98 13.37
N THR A 4 -33.17 -32.29 14.43
CA THR A 4 -33.11 -30.84 14.53
C THR A 4 -31.66 -30.37 14.69
N THR A 5 -31.16 -29.63 13.70
CA THR A 5 -29.93 -28.85 13.80
C THR A 5 -30.16 -27.68 14.74
N GLN A 6 -29.47 -27.62 15.88
CA GLN A 6 -29.39 -26.39 16.68
C GLN A 6 -28.23 -25.54 16.16
N ILE A 7 -28.56 -24.41 15.54
CA ILE A 7 -27.62 -23.33 15.29
C ILE A 7 -27.52 -22.53 16.58
N VAL A 8 -26.36 -22.60 17.25
CA VAL A 8 -26.04 -21.69 18.35
C VAL A 8 -25.67 -20.35 17.73
N THR A 9 -26.61 -19.41 17.74
CA THR A 9 -26.28 -17.98 17.57
C THR A 9 -27.09 -17.21 18.58
N THR A 10 -26.40 -16.64 19.56
CA THR A 10 -26.64 -15.31 20.16
C THR A 10 -25.82 -15.25 21.45
N ILE A 11 -24.62 -14.65 21.38
CA ILE A 11 -24.11 -13.92 22.53
C ILE A 11 -24.75 -12.53 22.40
N ALA A 12 -25.80 -12.30 23.18
CA ALA A 12 -26.42 -10.99 23.30
C ALA A 12 -25.39 -10.08 23.98
N ASN A 13 -24.69 -9.27 23.20
CA ASN A 13 -23.84 -8.22 23.73
C ASN A 13 -24.77 -7.06 24.12
N THR A 14 -25.29 -7.12 25.34
CA THR A 14 -26.06 -6.04 25.95
C THR A 14 -25.08 -4.96 26.42
N SER A 15 -24.56 -4.17 25.48
CA SER A 15 -23.82 -2.95 25.81
C SER A 15 -24.33 -1.81 24.95
N LYS A 16 -25.33 -1.12 25.52
CA LYS A 16 -25.58 0.32 25.38
C LYS A 16 -25.65 0.86 23.94
N ASN A 17 -26.87 1.15 23.50
CA ASN A 17 -27.13 2.12 22.42
C ASN A 17 -26.66 3.52 22.87
N GLU A 18 -25.37 3.79 22.81
CA GLU A 18 -24.91 5.16 22.66
C GLU A 18 -24.99 5.47 21.17
N GLU A 19 -25.96 6.29 20.78
CA GLU A 19 -25.95 6.94 19.47
C GLU A 19 -24.56 7.56 19.29
N LEU A 20 -23.80 7.12 18.29
CA LEU A 20 -22.62 7.82 17.81
C LEU A 20 -23.08 9.14 17.17
N LYS A 21 -23.48 10.09 18.01
CA LYS A 21 -23.90 11.44 17.64
C LYS A 21 -22.67 12.32 17.57
N GLU A 22 -21.90 12.13 16.52
CA GLU A 22 -21.20 13.22 15.85
C GLU A 22 -20.78 12.71 14.47
N ARG A 23 -21.60 13.00 13.45
CA ARG A 23 -21.13 12.93 12.07
C ARG A 23 -19.98 13.91 11.95
N ALA A 24 -18.88 13.48 11.33
CA ALA A 24 -17.76 14.37 11.01
C ALA A 24 -18.30 15.66 10.36
N ASP A 25 -17.83 16.81 10.83
CA ASP A 25 -18.25 18.11 10.31
C ASP A 25 -17.98 18.18 8.81
N GLN A 26 -19.06 18.26 8.02
CA GLN A 26 -18.97 18.31 6.56
C GLN A 26 -18.47 19.67 6.06
N ALA A 27 -18.45 20.70 6.92
CA ALA A 27 -17.89 22.01 6.63
C ALA A 27 -16.39 22.10 6.96
N ALA A 28 -15.79 21.09 7.60
CA ALA A 28 -14.38 21.09 7.93
C ALA A 28 -13.52 21.19 6.66
N VAL A 29 -12.61 22.16 6.64
CA VAL A 29 -11.63 22.32 5.57
C VAL A 29 -10.30 21.67 5.98
N PRO A 30 -9.62 20.92 5.09
CA PRO A 30 -8.29 20.40 5.38
C PRO A 30 -7.33 21.54 5.75
N TYR A 31 -6.39 21.28 6.67
CA TYR A 31 -5.39 22.26 7.09
C TYR A 31 -4.65 22.85 5.88
N ARG A 32 -4.65 24.19 5.76
CA ARG A 32 -3.99 24.94 4.68
C ARG A 32 -2.86 25.85 5.17
N GLY A 33 -2.46 25.71 6.44
CA GLY A 33 -1.38 26.50 7.03
C GLY A 33 0.02 25.98 6.65
N PRO A 34 1.09 26.61 7.17
CA PRO A 34 2.45 26.11 6.98
C PRO A 34 2.63 24.70 7.54
N ARG A 35 3.48 23.87 6.93
CA ARG A 35 3.76 22.50 7.40
C ARG A 35 4.04 22.50 8.91
N LEU A 36 3.31 21.67 9.66
CA LEU A 36 3.52 21.52 11.10
C LEU A 36 4.96 21.04 11.38
N PRO A 37 5.58 21.44 12.49
CA PRO A 37 6.91 20.99 12.85
C PRO A 37 6.99 19.46 12.88
N ALA A 38 8.10 18.90 12.39
CA ALA A 38 8.37 17.46 12.38
C ALA A 38 7.38 16.59 11.58
N VAL A 39 6.55 17.17 10.70
CA VAL A 39 5.76 16.37 9.74
C VAL A 39 6.65 15.95 8.57
N PRO A 40 6.85 14.64 8.34
CA PRO A 40 7.64 14.16 7.21
C PRO A 40 7.01 14.60 5.89
N ASP A 41 7.82 14.68 4.83
CA ASP A 41 7.27 14.96 3.50
C ASP A 41 6.18 13.96 3.12
N ASP A 42 5.19 14.46 2.39
CA ASP A 42 4.10 13.61 1.95
C ASP A 42 4.66 12.50 1.04
N LEU A 43 4.14 11.29 1.20
CA LEU A 43 4.55 10.11 0.44
C LEU A 43 3.85 10.03 -0.92
N VAL A 44 2.91 10.94 -1.20
CA VAL A 44 2.19 10.99 -2.47
C VAL A 44 3.06 11.66 -3.54
N VAL A 45 3.70 10.84 -4.37
CA VAL A 45 4.43 11.29 -5.57
C VAL A 45 3.48 11.26 -6.78
N PRO A 46 3.14 12.40 -7.40
CA PRO A 46 2.28 12.44 -8.58
C PRO A 46 2.96 11.78 -9.79
N GLY A 47 2.16 11.17 -10.67
CA GLY A 47 2.68 10.56 -11.91
C GLY A 47 3.56 9.34 -11.68
N ILE A 48 3.42 8.64 -10.54
CA ILE A 48 4.30 7.52 -10.20
C ILE A 48 4.20 6.36 -11.19
N PHE A 49 3.04 6.16 -11.81
CA PHE A 49 2.81 5.12 -12.81
C PHE A 49 3.22 5.54 -14.23
N ASP A 50 3.67 6.77 -14.43
CA ASP A 50 4.22 7.19 -15.72
C ASP A 50 5.53 6.45 -15.99
N SER A 51 5.51 5.60 -17.03
CA SER A 51 6.67 4.82 -17.44
C SER A 51 7.66 5.65 -18.25
N GLU A 52 7.21 6.74 -18.86
CA GLU A 52 8.02 7.67 -19.67
C GLU A 52 8.52 8.84 -18.81
N CYS A 53 8.90 8.55 -17.56
CA CYS A 53 9.47 9.52 -16.64
C CYS A 53 10.97 9.75 -16.90
N ASP A 54 11.58 10.65 -16.12
CA ASP A 54 13.02 10.86 -16.13
C ASP A 54 13.78 9.53 -15.94
N GLU A 55 14.63 9.18 -16.91
CA GLU A 55 15.39 7.93 -16.92
C GLU A 55 16.35 7.81 -15.73
N ARG A 56 16.75 8.92 -15.10
CA ARG A 56 17.61 8.92 -13.90
C ARG A 56 16.93 8.31 -12.68
N LEU A 57 15.60 8.19 -12.69
CA LEU A 57 14.83 7.56 -11.61
C LEU A 57 14.89 6.03 -11.67
N TRP A 58 15.36 5.45 -12.78
CA TRP A 58 15.48 4.00 -12.95
C TRP A 58 16.87 3.51 -12.55
N VAL A 59 16.95 2.70 -11.50
CA VAL A 59 18.18 2.09 -11.02
C VAL A 59 18.39 0.74 -11.72
N PRO A 60 19.52 0.53 -12.41
CA PRO A 60 19.81 -0.75 -13.05
C PRO A 60 20.09 -1.83 -11.99
N GLN A 61 19.43 -2.99 -12.13
CA GLN A 61 19.59 -4.14 -11.22
C GLN A 61 20.29 -5.31 -11.90
N ALA A 62 19.94 -5.59 -13.15
CA ALA A 62 20.51 -6.65 -13.98
C ALA A 62 20.38 -6.23 -15.47
N PRO A 63 20.99 -6.97 -16.43
CA PRO A 63 20.71 -6.76 -17.84
C PRO A 63 19.20 -6.76 -18.08
N ASP A 64 18.70 -5.70 -18.71
CA ASP A 64 17.29 -5.53 -19.03
C ASP A 64 16.30 -5.42 -17.85
N VAL A 65 16.79 -5.27 -16.60
CA VAL A 65 15.97 -5.13 -15.39
C VAL A 65 16.35 -3.85 -14.63
N TRP A 66 15.35 -3.02 -14.39
CA TRP A 66 15.48 -1.77 -13.62
C TRP A 66 14.40 -1.70 -12.55
N PHE A 67 14.69 -1.00 -11.46
CA PHE A 67 13.66 -0.61 -10.51
C PHE A 67 13.65 0.90 -10.28
N ARG A 68 12.46 1.45 -10.03
CA ARG A 68 12.26 2.82 -9.56
C ARG A 68 11.85 2.76 -8.08
N PRO A 69 12.70 3.19 -7.14
CA PRO A 69 12.36 3.18 -5.72
C PRO A 69 11.28 4.22 -5.42
N LEU A 70 10.28 3.84 -4.62
CA LEU A 70 9.18 4.71 -4.21
C LEU A 70 9.24 5.06 -2.72
N LEU A 71 9.55 4.06 -1.89
CA LEU A 71 9.57 4.22 -0.45
C LEU A 71 10.57 3.24 0.17
N LEU A 72 11.31 3.72 1.17
CA LEU A 72 12.13 2.91 2.06
C LEU A 72 11.74 3.20 3.51
N SER A 73 11.27 2.19 4.23
CA SER A 73 10.98 2.28 5.66
C SER A 73 11.97 1.42 6.43
N VAL A 74 12.96 2.08 7.03
CA VAL A 74 13.99 1.41 7.84
C VAL A 74 13.37 0.78 9.09
N SER A 75 12.46 1.50 9.76
CA SER A 75 11.77 1.01 10.96
C SER A 75 10.76 -0.10 10.65
N GLY A 76 10.09 -0.02 9.51
CA GLY A 76 9.13 -1.04 9.07
C GLY A 76 9.77 -2.23 8.35
N SER A 77 11.07 -2.17 8.06
CA SER A 77 11.81 -3.17 7.28
C SER A 77 11.13 -3.52 5.94
N TYR A 78 10.70 -2.50 5.20
CA TYR A 78 10.10 -2.70 3.89
C TYR A 78 10.47 -1.59 2.91
N PHE A 79 10.30 -1.89 1.62
CA PHE A 79 10.43 -0.94 0.54
C PHE A 79 9.32 -1.18 -0.48
N VAL A 80 9.04 -0.13 -1.26
CA VAL A 80 8.13 -0.19 -2.41
C VAL A 80 8.88 0.30 -3.63
N ASN A 81 8.78 -0.43 -4.74
CA ASN A 81 9.41 -0.06 -6.00
C ASN A 81 8.53 -0.45 -7.18
N ILE A 82 8.75 0.21 -8.32
CA ILE A 82 8.24 -0.24 -9.62
C ILE A 82 9.35 -1.05 -10.29
N LEU A 83 9.05 -2.24 -10.77
CA LEU A 83 9.97 -3.04 -11.55
C LEU A 83 9.68 -2.87 -13.04
N ARG A 84 10.72 -2.58 -13.83
CA ARG A 84 10.67 -2.47 -15.29
C ARG A 84 11.61 -3.50 -15.91
N VAL A 85 11.05 -4.34 -16.77
CA VAL A 85 11.81 -5.30 -17.57
C VAL A 85 11.59 -4.98 -19.05
N ARG A 86 12.67 -4.79 -19.83
CA ARG A 86 12.58 -4.54 -21.28
C ARG A 86 12.99 -5.80 -22.03
N ARG A 87 12.14 -6.31 -22.92
CA ARG A 87 12.31 -7.60 -23.66
C ARG A 87 12.24 -8.85 -22.79
N SER A 88 13.31 -9.17 -22.06
CA SER A 88 13.45 -10.40 -21.27
C SER A 88 14.35 -10.13 -20.08
N GLY A 89 13.90 -10.49 -18.88
CA GLY A 89 14.68 -10.34 -17.65
C GLY A 89 14.57 -11.60 -16.82
N ILE A 90 15.71 -12.06 -16.30
CA ILE A 90 15.75 -13.15 -15.32
C ILE A 90 16.13 -12.54 -13.98
N LEU A 91 15.25 -12.74 -12.99
CA LEU A 91 15.58 -12.50 -11.60
C LEU A 91 16.18 -13.77 -11.02
N SER A 92 17.37 -13.65 -10.44
CA SER A 92 18.01 -14.76 -9.74
C SER A 92 17.11 -15.28 -8.62
N ARG A 93 17.13 -16.60 -8.41
CA ARG A 93 16.39 -17.26 -7.32
C ARG A 93 16.80 -16.66 -5.98
N HIS A 94 15.81 -16.29 -5.16
CA HIS A 94 16.00 -15.79 -3.81
C HIS A 94 14.80 -16.16 -2.92
N ARG A 95 14.93 -15.93 -1.61
CA ARG A 95 13.88 -16.17 -0.62
C ARG A 95 13.60 -14.88 0.16
N HIS A 96 12.33 -14.57 0.37
CA HIS A 96 11.91 -13.48 1.24
C HIS A 96 11.63 -14.01 2.64
N ALA A 97 12.05 -13.25 3.66
CA ALA A 97 11.67 -13.50 5.04
C ALA A 97 10.23 -13.03 5.33
N GLY A 98 9.74 -12.03 4.61
CA GLY A 98 8.39 -11.48 4.72
C GLY A 98 7.55 -11.68 3.46
N CYS A 99 6.30 -11.20 3.50
CA CYS A 99 5.38 -11.24 2.37
C CYS A 99 5.83 -10.32 1.22
N VAL A 100 5.52 -10.72 -0.01
CA VAL A 100 5.68 -9.89 -1.20
C VAL A 100 4.31 -9.66 -1.80
N HIS A 101 3.98 -8.39 -2.00
CA HIS A 101 2.79 -7.98 -2.73
C HIS A 101 3.23 -7.35 -4.05
N ALA A 102 2.67 -7.84 -5.15
CA ALA A 102 2.98 -7.33 -6.49
C ALA A 102 1.69 -7.16 -7.28
N THR A 103 1.67 -6.16 -8.15
CA THR A 103 0.60 -5.94 -9.13
C THR A 103 1.24 -5.62 -10.46
N VAL A 104 0.82 -6.33 -11.50
CA VAL A 104 1.32 -6.11 -12.86
C VAL A 104 0.64 -4.87 -13.42
N LEU A 105 1.42 -3.83 -13.68
CA LEU A 105 0.91 -2.59 -14.30
C LEU A 105 0.81 -2.71 -15.82
N LYS A 106 1.77 -3.41 -16.45
CA LYS A 106 1.85 -3.62 -17.91
C LYS A 106 2.70 -4.85 -18.22
N GLY A 107 2.34 -5.59 -19.25
CA GLY A 107 3.10 -6.76 -19.72
C GLY A 107 2.66 -8.06 -19.05
N ARG A 108 3.56 -9.05 -19.08
CA ARG A 108 3.38 -10.39 -18.50
C ARG A 108 4.71 -10.94 -17.99
#